data_AF-A0A378MXC9-F1
#
_entry.id   AF-A0A378MXC9-F1
#
_cell.length_a   1.000
_cell.length_b   1.000
_cell.length_c   1.000
_cell.angle_alpha   90.00
_cell.angle_beta   90.00
_cell.angle_gamma   90.00
#
_symmetry.space_group_name_H-M   'P 1'
#
loop_
_entity.id
_entity.type
_entity.pdbx_description
1 polymer ?
#
loop_
_entity_poly.entity_id
_entity_poly.type
_entity_poly.pdbx_seq_one_letter_code
_entity_poly.pdbx_strand_id
1 'polypeptide(L)'
;MAANGRFGGHIVSGHIDGTGVVAEITPADNSTWYRIKAEPKLMRYIIEKGSITIDGISLTVVDVDAESFRVSIIPHTIKETNLGTKKIGSLVNLENDIVGKYIEQFLLKKEPENPQSKITADFLKNAGF
;
A
#
# COMPACT_ATOMS: atom_id res chain seq x y z
N MET A 1 -12.49 -6.13 14.62
CA MET A 1 -11.79 -7.40 14.95
C MET A 1 -11.80 -7.56 16.46
N ALA A 2 -12.12 -8.75 16.99
CA ALA A 2 -12.08 -8.97 18.45
C ALA A 2 -10.61 -8.97 18.93
N ALA A 3 -10.33 -8.39 20.10
CA ALA A 3 -8.96 -8.23 20.61
C ALA A 3 -8.21 -9.56 20.82
N ASN A 4 -8.95 -10.67 20.97
CA ASN A 4 -8.44 -12.03 21.12
C ASN A 4 -8.70 -12.91 19.88
N GLY A 5 -9.11 -12.31 18.75
CA GLY A 5 -9.38 -13.03 17.51
C GLY A 5 -8.09 -13.42 16.79
N ARG A 6 -8.18 -14.44 15.91
CA ARG A 6 -7.09 -14.78 14.99
C ARG A 6 -6.89 -13.64 13.98
N PHE A 7 -5.68 -13.12 13.91
CA PHE A 7 -5.28 -12.16 12.89
C PHE A 7 -4.84 -12.91 11.62
N GLY A 8 -5.64 -12.81 10.56
CA GLY A 8 -5.34 -13.39 9.25
C GLY A 8 -5.09 -12.30 8.21
N GLY A 9 -4.15 -12.53 7.28
CA GLY A 9 -3.75 -11.55 6.28
C GLY A 9 -2.73 -10.55 6.82
N HIS A 10 -2.92 -9.26 6.50
CA HIS A 10 -2.10 -8.14 6.96
C HIS A 10 -2.95 -7.08 7.67
N ILE A 11 -2.32 -5.98 8.12
CA ILE A 11 -3.01 -4.90 8.82
C ILE A 11 -3.81 -4.10 7.81
N VAL A 12 -5.14 -4.21 7.93
CA VAL A 12 -6.11 -3.45 7.14
C VAL A 12 -6.84 -2.49 8.07
N SER A 13 -6.71 -1.20 7.80
CA SER A 13 -7.30 -0.12 8.57
C SER A 13 -8.71 0.26 8.11
N GLY A 14 -9.05 -0.06 6.85
CA GLY A 14 -10.30 0.36 6.22
C GLY A 14 -10.22 1.76 5.61
N HIS A 15 -9.03 2.36 5.54
CA HIS A 15 -8.81 3.66 4.89
C HIS A 15 -8.38 3.45 3.44
N ILE A 16 -9.32 3.65 2.52
CA ILE A 16 -9.08 3.52 1.09
C ILE A 16 -8.18 4.67 0.60
N ASP A 17 -7.08 4.30 -0.05
CA ASP A 17 -6.12 5.26 -0.65
C ASP A 17 -6.57 5.74 -2.03
N GLY A 18 -7.32 4.89 -2.73
CA GLY A 18 -7.87 5.21 -4.04
C GLY A 18 -8.56 4.02 -4.68
N THR A 19 -8.74 4.11 -5.99
CA THR A 19 -9.39 3.04 -6.77
C THR A 19 -8.46 2.51 -7.84
N GLY A 20 -8.68 1.26 -8.21
CA GLY A 20 -8.07 0.62 -9.36
C GLY A 20 -9.13 0.05 -10.31
N VAL A 21 -8.69 -0.35 -11.49
CA VAL A 21 -9.55 -0.95 -12.52
C VAL A 21 -9.06 -2.36 -12.83
N VAL A 22 -9.97 -3.33 -12.80
CA VAL A 22 -9.67 -4.69 -13.27
C VAL A 22 -9.39 -4.65 -14.77
N ALA A 23 -8.14 -4.85 -15.17
CA ALA A 23 -7.69 -4.79 -16.55
C ALA A 23 -7.67 -6.17 -17.23
N GLU A 24 -7.41 -7.23 -16.47
CA GLU A 24 -7.30 -8.59 -16.98
C GLU A 24 -7.78 -9.59 -15.91
N ILE A 25 -8.41 -10.67 -16.34
CA ILE A 25 -8.77 -11.82 -15.50
C ILE A 25 -8.35 -13.08 -16.24
N THR A 26 -7.41 -13.83 -15.68
CA THR A 26 -6.78 -14.98 -16.35
C THR A 26 -6.83 -16.21 -15.44
N PRO A 27 -7.42 -17.33 -15.88
CA PRO A 27 -7.36 -18.59 -15.14
C PRO A 27 -5.91 -19.07 -14.98
N ALA A 28 -5.56 -19.58 -13.79
CA ALA A 28 -4.23 -20.11 -13.52
C ALA A 28 -4.32 -21.31 -12.56
N ASP A 29 -4.08 -22.53 -13.05
CA ASP A 29 -4.22 -23.80 -12.32
C ASP A 29 -5.36 -23.79 -11.27
N ASN A 30 -5.03 -23.69 -9.99
CA ASN A 30 -5.97 -23.68 -8.87
C ASN A 30 -6.33 -22.28 -8.36
N SER A 31 -6.24 -21.26 -9.20
CA SER A 31 -6.44 -19.85 -8.88
C SER A 31 -6.92 -19.04 -10.09
N THR A 32 -7.26 -17.79 -9.86
CA THR A 32 -7.53 -16.82 -10.92
C THR A 32 -6.72 -15.58 -10.68
N TRP A 33 -5.98 -15.15 -11.69
CA TRP A 33 -5.14 -13.96 -11.62
C TRP A 33 -5.95 -12.74 -12.07
N TYR A 34 -5.88 -11.69 -11.29
CA TYR A 34 -6.50 -10.40 -11.61
C TYR A 34 -5.39 -9.37 -11.79
N ARG A 35 -5.33 -8.73 -12.96
CA ARG A 35 -4.47 -7.56 -13.18
C ARG A 35 -5.27 -6.31 -12.89
N ILE A 36 -4.75 -5.46 -12.02
CA ILE A 36 -5.38 -4.23 -11.58
C ILE A 36 -4.51 -3.05 -12.00
N LYS A 37 -5.07 -2.15 -12.80
CA LYS A 37 -4.45 -0.85 -13.11
C LYS A 37 -4.73 0.14 -11.99
N ALA A 38 -3.74 0.93 -11.61
CA ALA A 38 -3.89 1.94 -10.57
C ALA A 38 -3.01 3.16 -10.83
N GLU A 39 -3.34 4.29 -10.20
CA GLU A 39 -2.54 5.51 -10.34
C GLU A 39 -1.12 5.35 -9.76
N PRO A 40 -0.10 6.03 -10.32
CA PRO A 40 1.29 5.93 -9.84
C PRO A 40 1.47 6.16 -8.33
N LYS A 41 0.66 7.05 -7.75
CA LYS A 41 0.68 7.34 -6.30
C LYS A 41 0.32 6.14 -5.42
N LEU A 42 -0.48 5.20 -5.95
CA LEU A 42 -0.84 3.94 -5.28
C LEU A 42 0.22 2.88 -5.57
N MET A 43 0.66 2.79 -6.83
CA MET A 43 1.65 1.83 -7.30
C MET A 43 2.97 1.91 -6.54
N ARG A 44 3.39 3.10 -6.09
CA ARG A 44 4.64 3.31 -5.31
C ARG A 44 4.76 2.45 -4.05
N TYR A 45 3.66 1.98 -3.49
CA TYR A 45 3.63 1.15 -2.28
C TYR A 45 3.25 -0.32 -2.57
N ILE A 46 3.09 -0.69 -3.84
CA ILE A 46 2.75 -2.04 -4.27
C ILE A 46 4.04 -2.70 -4.74
N ILE A 47 4.43 -3.77 -4.05
CA ILE A 47 5.67 -4.50 -4.32
C ILE A 47 5.36 -5.97 -4.57
N GLU A 48 6.17 -6.62 -5.40
CA GLU A 48 6.07 -8.07 -5.62
C GLU A 48 6.19 -8.81 -4.28
N LYS A 49 5.31 -9.81 -4.06
CA LYS A 49 5.16 -10.57 -2.81
C LYS A 49 4.74 -9.75 -1.59
N GLY A 50 4.44 -8.47 -1.79
CA GLY A 50 3.85 -7.60 -0.78
C GLY A 50 2.37 -7.88 -0.56
N SER A 51 1.82 -7.24 0.47
CA SER A 51 0.39 -7.25 0.78
C SER A 51 -0.32 -6.07 0.13
N ILE A 52 -1.54 -6.30 -0.33
CA ILE A 52 -2.46 -5.26 -0.82
C ILE A 52 -3.88 -5.61 -0.39
N THR A 53 -4.68 -4.59 -0.09
CA THR A 53 -6.11 -4.77 0.15
C THR A 53 -6.91 -4.34 -1.07
N ILE A 54 -7.77 -5.24 -1.57
CA ILE A 54 -8.72 -4.96 -2.64
C ILE A 54 -10.13 -5.17 -2.12
N ASP A 55 -10.97 -4.13 -2.13
CA ASP A 55 -12.35 -4.18 -1.60
C ASP A 55 -12.45 -4.82 -0.20
N GLY A 56 -11.47 -4.54 0.67
CA GLY A 56 -11.39 -5.07 2.04
C GLY A 56 -10.78 -6.47 2.17
N ILE A 57 -10.30 -7.05 1.06
CA ILE A 57 -9.74 -8.40 1.01
C ILE A 57 -8.22 -8.31 0.96
N SER A 58 -7.57 -8.86 1.99
CA SER A 58 -6.11 -8.97 2.04
C SER A 58 -5.63 -10.00 1.02
N LEU A 59 -4.80 -9.56 0.06
CA LEU A 59 -4.25 -10.37 -1.01
C LEU A 59 -2.73 -10.21 -1.13
N THR A 60 -2.08 -11.19 -1.75
CA THR A 60 -0.65 -11.14 -2.06
C THR A 60 -0.44 -10.74 -3.51
N VAL A 61 0.46 -9.78 -3.72
CA VAL A 61 0.88 -9.33 -5.04
C VAL A 61 1.81 -10.36 -5.68
N VAL A 62 1.47 -10.78 -6.89
CA VAL A 62 2.24 -11.78 -7.67
C VAL A 62 3.34 -11.10 -8.47
N ASP A 63 3.02 -9.97 -9.11
CA ASP A 63 3.95 -9.14 -9.88
C ASP A 63 3.41 -7.73 -10.02
N VAL A 64 4.32 -6.82 -10.38
CA VAL A 64 4.08 -5.39 -10.53
C VAL A 64 4.79 -4.92 -11.80
N ASP A 65 4.12 -4.05 -12.57
CA ASP A 65 4.71 -3.26 -13.63
C ASP A 65 4.50 -1.76 -13.36
N ALA A 66 4.79 -0.91 -14.35
CA ALA A 66 4.73 0.54 -14.17
C ALA A 66 3.32 1.09 -13.88
N GLU A 67 2.26 0.42 -14.36
CA GLU A 67 0.89 0.95 -14.32
C GLU A 67 -0.12 -0.02 -13.68
N SER A 68 0.31 -1.25 -13.37
CA SER A 68 -0.55 -2.30 -12.88
C SER A 68 0.17 -3.34 -12.03
N PHE A 69 -0.61 -4.12 -11.30
CA PHE A 69 -0.12 -5.25 -10.51
C PHE A 69 -1.05 -6.44 -10.67
N ARG A 70 -0.55 -7.65 -10.41
CA ARG A 70 -1.36 -8.87 -10.38
C ARG A 70 -1.51 -9.42 -8.98
N VAL A 71 -2.68 -9.97 -8.70
CA VAL A 71 -2.96 -10.78 -7.50
C VAL A 71 -3.49 -12.15 -7.90
N SER A 72 -3.13 -13.18 -7.14
CA SER A 72 -3.67 -14.53 -7.32
C SER A 72 -4.77 -14.78 -6.30
N ILE A 73 -5.96 -15.18 -6.78
CA ILE A 73 -7.13 -15.39 -5.95
C ILE A 73 -7.53 -16.87 -6.01
N ILE A 74 -7.60 -17.51 -4.85
CA ILE A 74 -8.02 -18.90 -4.73
C ILE A 74 -9.55 -19.04 -4.84
N PRO A 75 -10.07 -20.21 -5.26
CA PRO A 75 -11.51 -20.44 -5.44
C PRO A 75 -12.37 -20.12 -4.21
N HIS A 76 -11.85 -20.37 -3.00
CA HIS A 76 -12.57 -20.04 -1.77
C HIS A 76 -12.79 -18.53 -1.64
N THR A 77 -11.74 -17.71 -1.84
CA THR A 77 -11.84 -16.24 -1.80
C THR A 77 -12.79 -15.71 -2.88
N ILE A 78 -12.78 -16.29 -4.09
CA ILE A 78 -13.73 -15.90 -5.14
C ILE A 78 -15.18 -16.14 -4.72
N LYS A 79 -15.46 -17.27 -4.07
CA LYS A 79 -16.81 -17.66 -3.64
C LYS A 79 -17.31 -16.85 -2.45
N GLU A 80 -16.45 -16.56 -1.48
CA GLU A 80 -16.82 -15.89 -0.23
C GLU A 80 -16.73 -14.37 -0.28
N THR A 81 -16.35 -13.77 -1.42
CA THR A 81 -16.14 -12.33 -1.54
C THR A 81 -16.79 -11.75 -2.80
N ASN A 82 -16.84 -10.42 -2.88
CA ASN A 82 -17.42 -9.73 -4.04
C ASN A 82 -16.55 -9.85 -5.31
N LEU A 83 -15.30 -10.32 -5.21
CA LEU A 83 -14.37 -10.40 -6.34
C LEU A 83 -14.87 -11.35 -7.44
N GLY A 84 -15.64 -12.39 -7.10
CA GLY A 84 -16.25 -13.28 -8.08
C GLY A 84 -17.28 -12.62 -9.00
N THR A 85 -17.79 -11.45 -8.62
CA THR A 85 -18.73 -10.67 -9.46
C THR A 85 -18.04 -9.60 -10.30
N LYS A 86 -16.77 -9.28 -10.00
CA LYS A 86 -16.00 -8.27 -10.72
C LYS A 86 -15.61 -8.79 -12.10
N LYS A 87 -15.77 -7.93 -13.10
CA LYS A 87 -15.40 -8.17 -14.50
C LYS A 87 -14.32 -7.20 -14.94
N ILE A 88 -13.68 -7.45 -16.08
CA ILE A 88 -12.81 -6.46 -16.73
C ILE A 88 -13.56 -5.12 -16.85
N GLY A 89 -12.88 -4.03 -16.48
CA GLY A 89 -13.42 -2.67 -16.39
C GLY A 89 -14.06 -2.33 -15.04
N SER A 90 -14.20 -3.28 -14.10
CA SER A 90 -14.76 -2.99 -12.79
C SER A 90 -13.82 -2.17 -11.94
N LEU A 91 -14.38 -1.21 -11.20
CA LEU A 91 -13.67 -0.49 -10.15
C LEU A 91 -13.53 -1.35 -8.89
N VAL A 92 -12.38 -1.21 -8.24
CA VAL A 92 -12.08 -1.79 -6.93
C VAL A 92 -11.44 -0.74 -6.03
N ASN A 93 -11.73 -0.80 -4.74
CA ASN A 93 -11.08 0.03 -3.75
C ASN A 93 -9.72 -0.57 -3.39
N LEU A 94 -8.71 0.28 -3.29
CA LEU A 94 -7.35 -0.11 -2.95
C LEU A 94 -6.91 0.55 -1.64
N GLU A 95 -6.37 -0.27 -0.75
CA GLU A 95 -5.69 0.17 0.46
C GLU A 95 -4.30 -0.46 0.48
N ASN A 96 -3.27 0.39 0.44
CA ASN A 96 -1.86 -0.01 0.51
C ASN A 96 -1.48 -0.40 1.93
N ASP A 97 -0.52 -1.32 2.07
CA ASP A 97 0.00 -1.72 3.36
C ASP A 97 0.58 -0.51 4.13
N ILE A 98 0.03 -0.29 5.32
CA ILE A 98 0.40 0.83 6.19
C ILE A 98 1.89 0.79 6.58
N VAL A 99 2.50 -0.39 6.61
CA VAL A 99 3.93 -0.57 6.90
C VAL A 99 4.79 0.19 5.89
N GLY A 100 4.45 0.13 4.60
CA GLY A 100 5.18 0.85 3.55
C GLY A 100 5.14 2.37 3.74
N LYS A 101 3.97 2.91 4.12
CA LYS A 101 3.80 4.35 4.38
C LYS A 101 4.60 4.83 5.59
N TYR A 102 4.63 4.03 6.67
CA TYR A 102 5.44 4.36 7.83
C TYR A 102 6.93 4.32 7.53
N ILE A 103 7.40 3.28 6.82
CA ILE A 103 8.82 3.18 6.41
C ILE A 103 9.21 4.40 5.60
N GLU A 104 8.40 4.78 4.61
CA GLU A 104 8.64 5.98 3.82
C GLU A 104 8.70 7.23 4.71
N GLN A 105 7.73 7.42 5.59
CA GLN A 105 7.69 8.57 6.49
C GLN A 105 8.94 8.64 7.38
N PHE A 106 9.42 7.50 7.89
CA PHE A 106 10.63 7.44 8.72
C PHE A 106 11.89 7.77 7.92
N LEU A 107 12.00 7.29 6.68
CA LEU A 107 13.16 7.57 5.82
C LEU A 107 13.17 9.01 5.29
N LEU A 108 11.99 9.59 5.02
CA LEU A 108 11.85 10.94 4.47
C LEU A 108 11.74 12.04 5.51
N LYS A 109 11.43 11.71 6.77
CA LYS A 109 11.61 12.64 7.88
C LYS A 109 13.09 12.96 8.01
N LYS A 110 13.52 14.03 7.34
CA LYS A 110 14.72 14.75 7.74
C LYS A 110 14.57 15.06 9.22
N GLU A 111 15.61 14.79 10.01
CA GLU A 111 15.69 15.46 11.31
C GLU A 111 15.44 16.95 11.06
N PRO A 112 14.70 17.65 11.93
CA PRO A 112 14.67 19.11 11.83
C PRO A 112 16.13 19.53 11.73
N GLU A 113 16.50 20.23 10.66
CA GLU A 113 17.83 20.84 10.59
C GLU A 113 17.98 21.54 11.92
N ASN A 114 18.87 21.04 12.79
CA ASN A 114 19.23 21.76 13.99
C ASN A 114 19.64 23.12 13.46
N PRO A 115 18.87 24.20 13.69
CA PRO A 115 19.26 25.49 13.15
C PRO A 115 20.60 25.74 13.82
N GLN A 116 21.67 25.60 13.05
CA GLN A 116 23.01 25.73 13.56
C GLN A 116 23.04 27.12 14.18
N SER A 117 23.12 27.19 15.50
CA SER A 117 22.97 28.44 16.21
C SER A 117 23.95 29.42 15.60
N LYS A 118 23.44 30.48 14.96
CA LYS A 118 24.29 31.53 14.36
C LYS A 118 24.99 32.36 15.44
N ILE A 119 24.68 32.09 16.72
CA ILE A 119 25.32 32.68 17.88
C ILE A 119 26.62 31.90 18.12
N THR A 120 27.71 32.41 17.56
CA THR A 120 29.06 31.98 17.90
C THR A 120 29.56 32.76 19.12
N ALA A 121 30.58 32.23 19.80
CA ALA A 121 31.24 32.96 20.90
C ALA A 121 31.77 34.33 20.43
N ASP A 122 32.25 34.42 19.19
CA ASP A 122 32.71 35.66 18.59
C ASP A 122 31.57 36.66 18.35
N PHE A 123 30.38 36.19 17.98
CA PHE A 123 29.19 37.03 17.85
C PHE A 123 28.80 37.66 19.20
N LEU A 124 28.82 36.88 20.28
CA LEU A 124 28.54 37.37 21.64
C LEU A 124 29.57 38.42 22.08
N LYS A 125 30.85 38.13 21.85
CA LYS A 125 31.96 39.01 22.20
C LYS A 125 31.89 40.35 21.44
N ASN A 126 31.48 40.33 20.17
CA ASN A 126 31.28 41.55 19.37
C ASN A 126 30.01 42.33 19.75
N ALA A 127 29.00 41.66 20.31
CA ALA A 127 27.76 42.28 20.79
C ALA A 127 27.85 42.81 22.23
N GLY A 128 29.00 42.65 22.90
CA GLY A 128 29.25 43.18 24.25
C GLY A 128 28.82 42.25 25.39
N PHE A 129 28.65 40.95 25.11
CA PHE A 129 28.47 39.89 26.10
C PHE A 129 29.77 39.12 26.35
#